data_AF-A0A9N9JKI8-F1
#
_entry.id   AF-A0A9N9JKI8-F1
#
_cell.length_a   1.000
_cell.length_b   1.000
_cell.length_c   1.000
_cell.angle_alpha   90.00
_cell.angle_beta   90.00
_cell.angle_gamma   90.00
#
_symmetry.space_group_name_H-M   'P 1'
#
loop_
_entity.id
_entity.type
_entity.pdbx_description
1 polymer ?
#
loop_
_entity_poly.entity_id
_entity_poly.type
_entity_poly.pdbx_seq_one_letter_code
_entity_poly.pdbx_strand_id
1 'polypeptide(L)'
;LSRAYNSTLRSLLPELKNHDLSDFIINQFLSLEKNRPYLDTRSSLSLNTEQYKIYSTLCNVWGKSNEGKYPYFFLTGSAGTGKTFMLLQIITFLQSKKKIYLLMAFTGVAAQNIGGKTIHSCLKIRFQDGNYETLIHINNQDESDLKKIEAILIDEISMVDADLFTFLSNTFARIHKNNLIFGGVPILVVGDLAQLPPIRP
;
A
#
# COMPACT_ATOMS: atom_id res chain seq x y z
N LEU A 1 -9.43 17.48 -13.88
CA LEU A 1 -8.92 16.65 -14.99
C LEU A 1 -9.99 16.13 -15.97
N SER A 2 -11.25 15.89 -15.58
CA SER A 2 -12.28 15.49 -16.57
C SER A 2 -12.58 16.56 -17.64
N ARG A 3 -12.43 17.86 -17.31
CA ARG A 3 -12.58 18.96 -18.29
C ARG A 3 -11.46 19.01 -19.33
N ALA A 4 -10.19 18.85 -18.90
CA ALA A 4 -9.06 18.80 -19.82
C ALA A 4 -9.10 17.54 -20.69
N TYR A 5 -9.43 16.40 -20.11
CA TYR A 5 -9.64 15.14 -20.83
C TYR A 5 -10.76 15.23 -21.88
N ASN A 6 -11.92 15.76 -21.48
CA ASN A 6 -13.03 15.98 -22.40
C ASN A 6 -12.73 17.06 -23.44
N SER A 7 -11.88 18.05 -23.13
CA SER A 7 -11.47 19.05 -24.12
C SER A 7 -10.49 18.45 -25.14
N THR A 8 -9.54 17.61 -24.72
CA THR A 8 -8.61 16.93 -25.63
C THR A 8 -9.32 15.90 -26.51
N LEU A 9 -10.27 15.13 -25.96
CA LEU A 9 -11.13 14.26 -26.77
C LEU A 9 -11.96 15.07 -27.78
N ARG A 10 -12.60 16.16 -27.34
CA ARG A 10 -13.37 17.04 -28.23
C ARG A 10 -12.51 17.76 -29.27
N SER A 11 -11.23 17.98 -29.03
CA SER A 11 -10.32 18.59 -30.01
C SER A 11 -9.77 17.57 -31.02
N LEU A 12 -9.55 16.32 -30.62
CA LEU A 12 -9.02 15.27 -31.50
C LEU A 12 -10.09 14.60 -32.36
N LEU A 13 -11.31 14.45 -31.84
CA LEU A 13 -12.41 13.77 -32.52
C LEU A 13 -12.80 14.39 -33.89
N PRO A 14 -12.85 15.73 -34.06
CA PRO A 14 -13.18 16.34 -35.34
C PRO A 14 -12.07 16.20 -36.40
N GLU A 15 -10.82 15.97 -36.01
CA GLU A 15 -9.69 15.83 -36.95
C GLU A 15 -9.59 14.41 -37.54
N LEU A 16 -10.23 13.43 -36.91
CA LEU A 16 -10.28 12.04 -37.35
C LEU A 16 -11.45 11.83 -38.32
N LYS A 17 -11.22 12.03 -39.62
CA LYS A 17 -12.23 11.84 -40.69
C LYS A 17 -12.69 10.38 -40.86
N ASN A 18 -12.01 9.41 -40.25
CA ASN A 18 -12.29 7.98 -40.39
C ASN A 18 -13.05 7.47 -39.16
N HIS A 19 -14.35 7.17 -39.35
CA HIS A 19 -15.26 6.76 -38.28
C HIS A 19 -14.78 5.51 -37.51
N ASP A 20 -14.20 4.52 -38.18
CA ASP A 20 -13.68 3.31 -37.53
C ASP A 20 -12.47 3.57 -36.63
N LEU A 21 -11.59 4.50 -37.02
CA LEU A 21 -10.43 4.89 -36.22
C LEU A 21 -10.85 5.72 -35.01
N SER A 22 -11.82 6.62 -35.17
CA SER A 22 -12.37 7.36 -34.03
C SER A 22 -13.05 6.42 -33.04
N ASP A 23 -13.82 5.44 -33.50
CA ASP A 23 -14.50 4.49 -32.61
C ASP A 23 -13.52 3.55 -31.91
N PHE A 24 -12.46 3.11 -32.60
CA PHE A 24 -11.37 2.34 -31.97
C PHE A 24 -10.67 3.15 -30.88
N ILE A 25 -10.31 4.40 -31.17
CA ILE A 25 -9.64 5.30 -30.23
C ILE A 25 -10.56 5.59 -29.04
N ILE A 26 -11.84 5.89 -29.26
CA ILE A 26 -12.83 6.09 -28.20
C ILE A 26 -12.95 4.83 -27.33
N ASN A 27 -13.06 3.64 -27.93
CA ASN A 27 -13.18 2.38 -27.18
C ASN A 27 -11.90 2.07 -26.39
N GLN A 28 -10.72 2.38 -26.93
CA GLN A 28 -9.45 2.26 -26.22
C GLN A 28 -9.41 3.23 -25.03
N PHE A 29 -9.83 4.48 -25.21
CA PHE A 29 -9.90 5.48 -24.15
C PHE A 29 -10.95 5.15 -23.07
N LEU A 30 -12.13 4.64 -23.44
CA LEU A 30 -13.16 4.15 -22.51
C LEU A 30 -12.68 2.92 -21.74
N SER A 31 -11.89 2.05 -22.37
CA SER A 31 -11.26 0.91 -21.71
C SER A 31 -10.17 1.34 -20.73
N LEU A 32 -9.45 2.43 -21.03
CA LEU A 32 -8.52 3.09 -20.12
C LEU A 32 -9.24 3.81 -18.98
N GLU A 33 -10.47 4.33 -19.18
CA GLU A 33 -11.32 4.86 -18.10
C GLU A 33 -11.79 3.78 -17.13
N LYS A 34 -12.19 2.60 -17.61
CA LYS A 34 -12.66 1.49 -16.77
C LYS A 34 -11.60 0.94 -15.82
N ASN A 35 -10.32 1.12 -16.13
CA ASN A 35 -9.19 0.64 -15.33
C ASN A 35 -8.45 1.76 -14.58
N ARG A 36 -9.05 2.95 -14.41
CA ARG A 36 -8.38 4.01 -13.65
C ARG A 36 -8.33 3.65 -12.16
N PRO A 37 -7.15 3.71 -11.53
CA PRO A 37 -7.10 3.74 -10.08
C PRO A 37 -7.81 5.01 -9.60
N TYR A 38 -8.57 4.90 -8.51
CA TYR A 38 -9.35 6.01 -7.96
C TYR A 38 -8.40 7.08 -7.41
N LEU A 39 -8.10 8.08 -8.24
CA LEU A 39 -7.33 9.25 -7.83
C LEU A 39 -8.30 10.29 -7.26
N ASP A 40 -8.19 10.58 -5.96
CA ASP A 40 -8.85 11.75 -5.39
C ASP A 40 -8.41 13.00 -6.16
N THR A 41 -9.31 13.94 -6.37
CA THR A 41 -9.15 15.11 -7.24
C THR A 41 -7.91 15.96 -6.92
N ARG A 42 -7.36 15.86 -5.70
CA ARG A 42 -6.10 16.51 -5.26
C ARG A 42 -4.83 15.73 -5.61
N SER A 43 -4.91 14.40 -5.74
CA SER A 43 -3.78 13.49 -6.00
C SER A 43 -3.32 13.48 -7.45
N SER A 44 -4.27 13.58 -8.38
CA SER A 44 -4.00 13.60 -9.83
C SER A 44 -3.30 14.87 -10.35
N LEU A 45 -3.25 15.92 -9.54
CA LEU A 45 -2.54 17.17 -9.83
C LEU A 45 -1.16 17.26 -9.14
N SER A 46 -0.77 16.27 -8.34
CA SER A 46 0.42 16.33 -7.47
C SER A 46 1.42 15.18 -7.66
N LEU A 47 1.03 14.08 -8.30
CA LEU A 47 1.94 12.98 -8.60
C LEU A 47 2.78 13.26 -9.84
N ASN A 48 4.10 13.15 -9.73
CA ASN A 48 4.96 13.14 -10.91
C ASN A 48 4.78 11.83 -11.72
N THR A 49 5.37 11.76 -12.91
CA THR A 49 5.22 10.59 -13.81
C THR A 49 5.65 9.27 -13.17
N GLU A 50 6.70 9.27 -12.37
CA GLU A 50 7.20 8.06 -11.70
C GLU A 50 6.29 7.62 -10.56
N GLN A 51 5.91 8.56 -9.70
CA GLN A 51 4.93 8.34 -8.63
C GLN A 51 3.59 7.84 -9.18
N TYR A 52 3.13 8.37 -10.32
CA TYR A 52 1.92 7.89 -11.00
C TYR A 52 2.06 6.44 -11.48
N LYS A 53 3.21 6.06 -12.04
CA LYS A 53 3.48 4.68 -12.46
C LYS A 53 3.48 3.72 -11.26
N ILE A 54 4.12 4.11 -10.16
CA ILE A 54 4.13 3.33 -8.92
C ILE A 54 2.70 3.18 -8.39
N TYR A 55 1.98 4.29 -8.26
CA TYR A 55 0.60 4.31 -7.77
C TYR A 55 -0.32 3.41 -8.60
N SER A 56 -0.28 3.56 -9.94
CA SER A 56 -1.11 2.75 -10.83
C SER A 56 -0.75 1.26 -10.77
N THR A 57 0.53 0.92 -10.66
CA THR A 57 0.98 -0.47 -10.46
C THR A 57 0.44 -1.04 -9.15
N LEU A 58 0.60 -0.32 -8.04
CA LEU A 58 0.10 -0.74 -6.73
C LEU A 58 -1.41 -0.96 -6.75
N CYS A 59 -2.19 -0.01 -7.26
CA CYS A 59 -3.65 -0.11 -7.30
C CYS A 59 -4.17 -1.24 -8.21
N ASN A 60 -3.49 -1.51 -9.32
CA ASN A 60 -3.94 -2.52 -10.29
C ASN A 60 -3.61 -3.95 -9.86
N VAL A 61 -2.50 -4.11 -9.13
CA VAL A 61 -2.02 -5.42 -8.67
C VAL A 61 -2.55 -5.74 -7.26
N TRP A 62 -2.99 -4.73 -6.49
CA TRP A 62 -3.49 -4.93 -5.13
C TRP A 62 -4.55 -6.04 -5.03
N GLY A 63 -4.31 -7.02 -4.16
CA GLY A 63 -5.28 -8.07 -3.83
C GLY A 63 -5.51 -9.16 -4.89
N LYS A 64 -4.91 -9.07 -6.08
CA LYS A 64 -4.97 -10.17 -7.06
C LYS A 64 -3.86 -11.18 -6.77
N SER A 65 -4.23 -12.39 -6.36
CA SER A 65 -3.33 -13.55 -6.43
C SER A 65 -3.29 -14.02 -7.87
N ASN A 66 -2.23 -13.66 -8.59
CA ASN A 66 -1.96 -14.25 -9.90
C ASN A 66 -1.06 -15.46 -9.67
N GLU A 67 -1.51 -16.66 -10.06
CA GLU A 67 -0.69 -17.87 -10.08
C GLU A 67 -0.03 -18.21 -8.73
N GLY A 68 -0.71 -17.92 -7.61
CA GLY A 68 -0.19 -18.19 -6.27
C GLY A 68 0.83 -17.17 -5.76
N LYS A 69 1.11 -16.08 -6.49
CA LYS A 69 1.95 -14.97 -6.04
C LYS A 69 1.08 -13.87 -5.43
N TYR A 70 1.32 -13.58 -4.16
CA TYR A 70 0.68 -12.48 -3.43
C TYR A 70 1.53 -11.22 -3.58
N PRO A 71 0.90 -10.04 -3.80
CA PRO A 71 1.65 -8.84 -4.07
C PRO A 71 2.26 -8.26 -2.80
N TYR A 72 3.58 -8.36 -2.71
CA TYR A 72 4.41 -7.74 -1.67
C TYR A 72 5.19 -6.60 -2.29
N PHE A 73 5.05 -5.40 -1.74
CA PHE A 73 5.67 -4.20 -2.29
C PHE A 73 6.64 -3.57 -1.31
N PHE A 74 7.78 -3.16 -1.82
CA PHE A 74 8.72 -2.29 -1.14
C PHE A 74 8.87 -0.99 -1.94
N LEU A 75 8.46 0.12 -1.33
CA LEU A 75 8.65 1.46 -1.88
C LEU A 75 9.87 2.11 -1.23
N THR A 76 10.87 2.39 -2.05
CA THR A 76 12.12 3.03 -1.62
C THR A 76 12.42 4.29 -2.42
N GLY A 77 13.40 5.04 -1.93
CA GLY A 77 13.88 6.28 -2.52
C GLY A 77 14.53 7.15 -1.45
N SER A 78 15.37 8.10 -1.86
CA SER A 78 16.09 8.98 -0.93
C SER A 78 15.14 9.82 -0.04
N ALA A 79 15.69 10.48 0.97
CA ALA A 79 14.96 11.47 1.75
C ALA A 79 14.33 12.55 0.83
N GLY A 80 13.10 12.96 1.12
CA GLY A 80 12.40 14.00 0.37
C GLY A 80 11.75 13.57 -0.95
N THR A 81 11.80 12.29 -1.37
CA THR A 81 11.19 11.82 -2.64
C THR A 81 9.67 11.60 -2.58
N GLY A 82 9.03 11.91 -1.45
CA GLY A 82 7.58 11.79 -1.28
C GLY A 82 7.09 10.36 -0.97
N LYS A 83 7.93 9.51 -0.37
CA LYS A 83 7.55 8.15 0.06
C LYS A 83 6.30 8.13 0.97
N THR A 84 6.31 8.92 2.04
CA THR A 84 5.14 9.05 2.94
C THR A 84 3.93 9.60 2.21
N PHE A 85 4.12 10.54 1.27
CA PHE A 85 3.03 11.04 0.43
C PHE A 85 2.41 9.92 -0.41
N MET A 86 3.22 9.04 -1.01
CA MET A 86 2.74 7.87 -1.75
C MET A 86 1.99 6.88 -0.86
N LEU A 87 2.48 6.63 0.37
CA LEU A 87 1.78 5.81 1.35
C LEU A 87 0.37 6.34 1.65
N LEU A 88 0.24 7.66 1.84
CA LEU A 88 -1.05 8.33 2.04
C LEU A 88 -1.99 8.17 0.83
N GLN A 89 -1.48 8.21 -0.40
CA GLN A 89 -2.30 7.96 -1.59
C GLN A 89 -2.84 6.52 -1.63
N ILE A 90 -2.06 5.54 -1.20
CA ILE A 90 -2.52 4.15 -1.09
C ILE A 90 -3.57 4.01 0.00
N ILE A 91 -3.43 4.70 1.13
CA ILE A 91 -4.46 4.74 2.17
C ILE A 91 -5.78 5.28 1.60
N THR A 92 -5.75 6.41 0.88
CA THR A 92 -6.94 6.96 0.23
C THR A 92 -7.58 5.97 -0.74
N PHE A 93 -6.77 5.24 -1.52
CA PHE A 93 -7.26 4.19 -2.40
C PHE A 93 -7.95 3.05 -1.61
N LEU A 94 -7.32 2.53 -0.56
CA LEU A 94 -7.89 1.46 0.27
C LEU A 94 -9.22 1.89 0.92
N GLN A 95 -9.29 3.12 1.43
CA GLN A 95 -10.51 3.72 1.97
C GLN A 95 -11.61 3.82 0.92
N SER A 96 -11.30 4.24 -0.31
CA SER A 96 -12.27 4.30 -1.41
C SER A 96 -12.85 2.93 -1.76
N LYS A 97 -12.07 1.86 -1.53
CA LYS A 97 -12.47 0.46 -1.73
C LYS A 97 -13.08 -0.18 -0.47
N LYS A 98 -13.25 0.60 0.61
CA LYS A 98 -13.72 0.15 1.92
C LYS A 98 -12.93 -1.05 2.47
N LYS A 99 -11.64 -1.12 2.14
CA LYS A 99 -10.74 -2.17 2.61
C LYS A 99 -10.31 -1.87 4.04
N ILE A 100 -10.31 -2.89 4.88
CA ILE A 100 -9.79 -2.79 6.23
C ILE A 100 -8.26 -2.92 6.15
N TYR A 101 -7.54 -1.92 6.61
CA TYR A 101 -6.08 -1.90 6.53
C TYR A 101 -5.45 -1.63 7.89
N LEU A 102 -4.22 -2.10 8.05
CA LEU A 102 -3.39 -1.85 9.21
C LEU A 102 -2.22 -0.94 8.83
N LEU A 103 -2.03 0.13 9.59
CA LEU A 103 -0.99 1.13 9.35
C LEU A 103 -0.04 1.21 10.54
N MET A 104 1.22 0.90 10.28
CA MET A 104 2.26 0.82 11.31
C MET A 104 3.53 1.55 10.92
N ALA A 105 4.35 1.88 11.92
CA ALA A 105 5.73 2.33 11.73
C ALA A 105 6.63 1.84 12.88
N PHE A 106 7.95 1.95 12.73
CA PHE A 106 8.88 1.55 13.79
C PHE A 106 8.85 2.51 14.99
N THR A 107 8.95 3.83 14.74
CA THR A 107 9.01 4.85 15.81
C THR A 107 7.65 5.50 16.09
N GLY A 108 7.50 6.04 17.30
CA GLY A 108 6.27 6.75 17.70
C GLY A 108 5.99 7.98 16.85
N VAL A 109 7.03 8.76 16.51
CA VAL A 109 6.91 9.96 15.68
C VAL A 109 6.47 9.59 14.26
N ALA A 110 7.08 8.57 13.65
CA ALA A 110 6.68 8.12 12.31
C ALA A 110 5.24 7.59 12.30
N ALA A 111 4.86 6.80 13.32
CA ALA A 111 3.51 6.30 13.46
C ALA A 111 2.48 7.44 13.57
N GLN A 112 2.79 8.48 14.37
CA GLN A 112 1.92 9.65 14.51
C GLN A 112 1.78 10.42 13.18
N ASN A 113 2.87 10.60 12.43
CA ASN A 113 2.89 11.34 11.17
C ASN A 113 1.96 10.72 10.10
N ILE A 114 1.83 9.40 10.09
CA ILE A 114 0.94 8.68 9.16
C ILE A 114 -0.44 8.40 9.76
N GLY A 115 -0.69 8.76 11.03
CA GLY A 115 -1.94 8.45 11.73
C GLY A 115 -2.11 6.96 12.08
N GLY A 116 -0.99 6.25 12.22
CA GLY A 116 -0.94 4.82 12.57
C GLY A 116 -0.51 4.56 14.01
N LYS A 117 -0.06 3.33 14.27
CA LYS A 117 0.51 2.91 15.55
C LYS A 117 1.93 2.39 15.36
N THR A 118 2.73 2.33 16.43
CA THR A 118 4.01 1.62 16.32
C THR A 118 3.76 0.12 16.15
N ILE A 119 4.64 -0.58 15.43
CA ILE A 119 4.58 -2.04 15.27
C ILE A 119 4.42 -2.72 16.65
N HIS A 120 5.24 -2.31 17.62
CA HIS A 120 5.24 -2.83 18.98
C HIS A 120 3.90 -2.63 19.70
N SER A 121 3.34 -1.42 19.66
CA SER A 121 2.06 -1.13 20.34
C SER A 121 0.88 -1.80 19.64
N CYS A 122 0.91 -1.88 18.31
CA CYS A 122 -0.15 -2.48 17.51
C CYS A 122 -0.31 -3.98 17.78
N LEU A 123 0.80 -4.70 17.87
CA LEU A 123 0.81 -6.16 18.03
C LEU A 123 1.19 -6.61 19.44
N LYS A 124 1.21 -5.67 20.40
CA LYS A 124 1.57 -5.93 21.80
C LYS A 124 2.85 -6.76 21.92
N ILE A 125 3.87 -6.37 21.16
CA ILE A 125 5.13 -7.10 21.07
C ILE A 125 5.98 -6.81 22.31
N ARG A 126 6.61 -7.85 22.84
CA ARG A 126 7.65 -7.78 23.86
C ARG A 126 8.89 -8.50 23.36
N PHE A 127 10.05 -8.06 23.82
CA PHE A 127 11.31 -8.75 23.60
C PHE A 127 11.75 -9.34 24.93
N GLN A 128 11.83 -10.66 25.02
CA GLN A 128 12.18 -11.40 26.24
C GLN A 128 13.08 -12.58 25.87
N ASP A 129 14.15 -12.76 26.64
CA ASP A 129 15.09 -13.88 26.50
C ASP A 129 15.61 -14.07 25.05
N GLY A 130 15.87 -12.96 24.36
CA GLY A 130 16.38 -12.94 22.98
C GLY A 130 15.33 -13.21 21.90
N ASN A 131 14.05 -13.30 22.25
CA ASN A 131 12.97 -13.61 21.32
C ASN A 131 11.85 -12.55 21.36
N TYR A 132 11.20 -12.35 20.21
CA TYR A 132 9.97 -11.56 20.14
C TYR A 132 8.76 -12.42 20.52
N GLU A 133 7.89 -11.86 21.35
CA GLU A 133 6.62 -12.45 21.73
C GLU A 133 5.49 -11.46 21.53
N THR A 134 4.28 -11.94 21.26
CA THR A 134 3.08 -11.11 21.12
C THR A 134 1.99 -11.55 22.08
N LEU A 135 1.39 -10.55 22.74
CA LEU A 135 0.27 -10.76 23.66
C LEU A 135 -1.09 -10.61 23.00
N ILE A 136 -1.19 -10.53 21.67
CA ILE A 136 -2.50 -10.34 21.01
C ILE A 136 -3.46 -11.48 21.29
N HIS A 137 -2.93 -12.71 21.44
CA HIS A 137 -3.72 -13.93 21.61
C HIS A 137 -4.38 -14.04 22.99
N ILE A 138 -3.93 -13.22 23.94
CA ILE A 138 -4.53 -13.17 25.29
C ILE A 138 -5.92 -12.51 25.21
N ASN A 139 -6.12 -11.60 24.25
CA ASN A 139 -7.39 -10.92 24.05
C ASN A 139 -8.03 -11.34 22.73
N ASN A 140 -9.08 -12.16 22.81
CA ASN A 140 -9.82 -12.64 21.65
C ASN A 140 -10.31 -11.51 20.73
N GLN A 141 -10.58 -10.32 21.27
CA GLN A 141 -11.03 -9.19 20.46
C GLN A 141 -9.92 -8.64 19.55
N ASP A 142 -8.71 -8.47 20.07
CA ASP A 142 -7.58 -7.92 19.29
C ASP A 142 -7.23 -8.86 18.13
N GLU A 143 -7.16 -10.17 18.40
CA GLU A 143 -6.94 -11.18 17.36
C GLU A 143 -8.08 -11.20 16.34
N SER A 144 -9.34 -11.05 16.79
CA SER A 144 -10.50 -11.02 15.89
C SER A 144 -10.50 -9.80 14.96
N ASP A 145 -9.99 -8.67 15.43
CA ASP A 145 -9.88 -7.45 14.62
C ASP A 145 -8.73 -7.54 13.63
N LEU A 146 -7.59 -8.10 14.05
CA LEU A 146 -6.45 -8.34 13.15
C LEU A 146 -6.80 -9.34 12.04
N LYS A 147 -7.66 -10.32 12.32
CA LYS A 147 -8.13 -11.29 11.31
C LYS A 147 -8.94 -10.66 10.18
N LYS A 148 -9.55 -9.48 10.41
CA LYS A 148 -10.33 -8.73 9.41
C LYS A 148 -9.45 -7.88 8.48
N ILE A 149 -8.16 -7.73 8.79
CA ILE A 149 -7.25 -6.89 8.00
C ILE A 149 -7.06 -7.50 6.61
N GLU A 150 -7.16 -6.65 5.58
CA GLU A 150 -7.01 -6.99 4.17
C GLU A 150 -5.78 -6.33 3.52
N ALA A 151 -5.03 -5.53 4.28
CA ALA A 151 -3.87 -4.78 3.82
C ALA A 151 -2.98 -4.38 4.99
N ILE A 152 -1.66 -4.57 4.87
CA ILE A 152 -0.67 -4.12 5.85
C ILE A 152 0.22 -3.05 5.23
N LEU A 153 0.37 -1.93 5.91
CA LEU A 153 1.17 -0.80 5.51
C LEU A 153 2.19 -0.50 6.61
N ILE A 154 3.48 -0.49 6.27
CA ILE A 154 4.57 -0.21 7.24
C ILE A 154 5.43 0.93 6.70
N ASP A 155 5.55 2.03 7.45
CA ASP A 155 6.53 3.08 7.19
C ASP A 155 7.81 2.88 8.01
N GLU A 156 8.91 3.50 7.60
CA GLU A 156 10.24 3.40 8.20
C GLU A 156 10.75 1.95 8.33
N ILE A 157 10.59 1.14 7.28
CA ILE A 157 11.01 -0.27 7.28
C ILE A 157 12.52 -0.45 7.49
N SER A 158 13.34 0.57 7.22
CA SER A 158 14.79 0.53 7.43
C SER A 158 15.18 0.36 8.90
N MET A 159 14.32 0.75 9.83
CA MET A 159 14.55 0.59 11.27
C MET A 159 14.00 -0.73 11.81
N VAL A 160 13.32 -1.54 10.98
CA VAL A 160 12.79 -2.85 11.35
C VAL A 160 13.85 -3.90 11.01
N ASP A 161 14.35 -4.62 12.02
CA ASP A 161 15.28 -5.72 11.76
C ASP A 161 14.59 -6.96 11.17
N ALA A 162 15.41 -7.89 10.66
CA ALA A 162 14.95 -9.09 9.98
C ALA A 162 14.20 -10.05 10.92
N ASP A 163 14.57 -10.10 12.20
CA ASP A 163 13.98 -11.01 13.18
C ASP A 163 12.57 -10.52 13.54
N LEU A 164 12.42 -9.22 13.78
CA LEU A 164 11.13 -8.56 13.97
C LEU A 164 10.27 -8.72 12.71
N PHE A 165 10.80 -8.47 11.51
CA PHE A 165 10.03 -8.61 10.27
C PHE A 165 9.54 -10.05 10.04
N THR A 166 10.39 -11.04 10.32
CA THR A 166 10.03 -12.47 10.27
C THR A 166 8.97 -12.81 11.31
N PHE A 167 9.12 -12.30 12.53
CA PHE A 167 8.14 -12.44 13.61
C PHE A 167 6.78 -11.86 13.21
N LEU A 168 6.74 -10.70 12.55
CA LEU A 168 5.50 -10.10 12.04
C LEU A 168 4.82 -11.01 11.02
N SER A 169 5.57 -11.49 10.02
CA SER A 169 5.03 -12.40 9.00
C SER A 169 4.41 -13.66 9.62
N ASN A 170 5.13 -14.29 10.55
CA ASN A 170 4.67 -15.49 11.26
C ASN A 170 3.44 -15.21 12.12
N THR A 171 3.38 -14.04 12.77
CA THR A 171 2.24 -13.62 13.58
C THR A 171 0.97 -13.52 12.73
N PHE A 172 1.03 -12.85 11.57
CA PHE A 172 -0.11 -12.79 10.65
C PHE A 172 -0.47 -14.15 10.04
N ALA A 173 0.53 -14.98 9.70
CA ALA A 173 0.27 -16.35 9.25
C ALA A 173 -0.55 -17.15 10.28
N ARG A 174 -0.23 -17.01 11.58
CA ARG A 174 -1.00 -17.63 12.67
C ARG A 174 -2.42 -17.08 12.79
N ILE A 175 -2.59 -15.75 12.83
CA ILE A 175 -3.91 -15.10 12.96
C ILE A 175 -4.85 -15.52 11.82
N HIS A 176 -4.34 -15.54 10.59
CA HIS A 176 -5.11 -15.89 9.40
C HIS A 176 -5.21 -17.40 9.16
N LYS A 177 -4.52 -18.23 9.95
CA LYS A 177 -4.41 -19.68 9.78
C LYS A 177 -4.00 -20.07 8.36
N ASN A 178 -3.01 -19.34 7.83
CA ASN A 178 -2.54 -19.45 6.46
C ASN A 178 -1.01 -19.35 6.44
N ASN A 179 -0.31 -20.37 5.95
CA ASN A 179 1.16 -20.45 5.99
C ASN A 179 1.85 -19.58 4.94
N LEU A 180 1.10 -18.83 4.13
CA LEU A 180 1.66 -17.81 3.25
C LEU A 180 2.28 -16.67 4.06
N ILE A 181 3.25 -15.97 3.45
CA ILE A 181 3.88 -14.80 4.08
C ILE A 181 2.78 -13.79 4.43
N PHE A 182 2.82 -13.27 5.67
CA PHE A 182 1.78 -12.43 6.27
C PHE A 182 0.35 -13.02 6.22
N GLY A 183 0.19 -14.34 6.19
CA GLY A 183 -1.12 -14.97 6.09
C GLY A 183 -1.84 -14.76 4.76
N GLY A 184 -1.10 -14.36 3.71
CA GLY A 184 -1.66 -13.99 2.41
C GLY A 184 -2.25 -12.57 2.38
N VAL A 185 -2.01 -11.76 3.41
CA VAL A 185 -2.40 -10.35 3.43
C VAL A 185 -1.40 -9.53 2.60
N PRO A 186 -1.84 -8.75 1.60
CA PRO A 186 -0.97 -7.84 0.85
C PRO A 186 -0.26 -6.85 1.78
N ILE A 187 1.04 -6.67 1.55
CA ILE A 187 1.86 -5.74 2.32
C ILE A 187 2.54 -4.71 1.42
N LEU A 188 2.53 -3.45 1.86
CA LEU A 188 3.39 -2.38 1.35
C LEU A 188 4.29 -1.90 2.49
N VAL A 189 5.59 -2.10 2.32
CA VAL A 189 6.61 -1.52 3.20
C VAL A 189 7.25 -0.32 2.53
N VAL A 190 7.50 0.73 3.29
CA VAL A 190 8.04 2.00 2.83
C VAL A 190 9.24 2.36 3.70
N GLY A 191 10.31 2.85 3.07
CA GLY A 191 11.47 3.34 3.80
C GLY A 191 12.66 3.56 2.89
N ASP A 192 13.81 3.87 3.48
CA ASP A 192 15.06 4.07 2.77
C ASP A 192 16.16 3.30 3.50
N LEU A 193 16.60 2.18 2.93
CA LEU A 193 17.59 1.30 3.57
C LEU A 193 18.97 1.95 3.70
N ALA A 194 19.22 3.07 3.03
CA ALA A 194 20.45 3.85 3.19
C ALA A 194 20.38 4.86 4.35
N GLN A 195 19.21 5.03 4.99
CA GLN A 195 19.06 5.85 6.19
C GLN A 195 19.42 5.04 7.45
N LEU A 196 18.74 5.30 8.56
CA LEU A 196 19.06 4.70 9.84
C LEU A 196 18.74 3.20 9.82
N PRO A 197 19.72 2.33 10.16
CA PRO A 197 19.50 0.90 10.30
C PRO A 197 18.75 0.59 11.62
N PRO A 198 18.29 -0.65 11.82
CA PRO A 198 17.65 -1.07 13.06
C PRO A 198 18.61 -0.93 14.25
N ILE A 199 18.08 -0.47 15.38
CA ILE A 199 18.81 -0.48 16.65
C ILE A 199 18.51 -1.82 17.33
N ARG A 200 19.54 -2.66 17.53
CA ARG A 200 19.39 -3.94 18.21
C ARG A 200 19.14 -3.72 19.71
N PRO A 201 18.12 -4.36 20.31
CA PRO A 201 17.86 -4.30 21.75
C PRO A 201 18.93 -5.00 22.59
#